data_AF-A0AAX0YWS6-F1
#
_entry.id   AF-A0AAX0YWS6-F1
#
_cell.length_a   1.000
_cell.length_b   1.000
_cell.length_c   1.000
_cell.angle_alpha   90.00
_cell.angle_beta   90.00
_cell.angle_gamma   90.00
#
_symmetry.space_group_name_H-M   'P 1'
#
loop_
_entity.id
_entity.type
_entity.pdbx_description
1 polymer ?
#
loop_
_entity_poly.entity_id
_entity_poly.type
_entity_poly.pdbx_seq_one_letter_code
_entity_poly.pdbx_strand_id
1 'polypeptide(L)'
;MKYKDLRDFIAYLEQQGQLQRIQQPIDPNQEMTEICDRTLRAGGPALLFENPVGYDMPVLANLFGTPERVAMGMGRDNVKQLREVGEWLAYLKEPEPPHGLRDAINKIPVFKQVLNMPTKVLRKAACQQIIWQGDEVDLDKIPVMSCWPDDVAPLLTWGLTITRGPNKKRQNLGIYRQQKIAKNKVIMRWLAHRGGALDMREWCEAHPGEKFPVTVAFGADPATVLGAVTPVPDTLSEYAFAGLLRGSRTEVVKSISNDLQVPASAEIVMEGYIDPEEYADEGPYGDHTGYYNEVERHHVFTITHITMRNDPIYHSTYTGRPPDEPAVLGVALNEVFVPILHKQFPEIVDFYLPPEGCSYRMAVVTMKKQYPGHAKRVMMGVWSFLRQFMYTKFVIVCDDDVNARDWHSVIGAMTTQMDPVRDSLLIENTPIDSLDFASPVVGLGSKMGIDATIKWPAELANTTEKAPLINPEFDIEAGLIALRQQFPAIIDCYLPPEAVDHSMAIVSINKTVAGEALQVMTAVWEFLNQFTDAKFVIMCDGDVNVRDWNDVIWAVTTRMDPSRDTVLIAATASRCSKIGFDATNKLGAETQREWGTPIVKDPQIVARIDAMWSQLAIANESHSLD
;
A
#
# COMPACT_ATOMS: atom_id res chain seq x y z
N MET A 1 -15.40 6.95 25.60
CA MET A 1 -15.66 6.30 24.30
C MET A 1 -15.69 7.44 23.31
N LYS A 2 -14.79 7.50 22.31
CA LYS A 2 -14.84 8.59 21.34
C LYS A 2 -15.98 8.35 20.32
N TYR A 3 -16.07 7.18 19.68
CA TYR A 3 -17.12 6.86 18.68
C TYR A 3 -17.67 5.44 18.85
N LYS A 4 -19.00 5.24 18.75
CA LYS A 4 -19.62 3.91 18.84
C LYS A 4 -19.73 3.22 17.49
N ASP A 5 -20.04 3.98 16.45
CA ASP A 5 -20.27 3.51 15.09
C ASP A 5 -19.71 4.49 14.04
N LEU A 6 -19.93 4.18 12.75
CA LEU A 6 -19.50 5.03 11.66
C LEU A 6 -20.20 6.40 11.67
N ARG A 7 -21.49 6.46 12.03
CA ARG A 7 -22.27 7.71 12.01
C ARG A 7 -21.78 8.68 13.07
N ASP A 8 -21.44 8.20 14.27
CA ASP A 8 -20.79 9.00 15.30
C ASP A 8 -19.45 9.57 14.80
N PHE A 9 -18.68 8.78 14.04
CA PHE A 9 -17.40 9.23 13.49
C PHE A 9 -17.57 10.25 12.37
N ILE A 10 -18.52 10.05 11.45
CA ILE A 10 -18.88 11.04 10.42
C ILE A 10 -19.26 12.38 11.07
N ALA A 11 -20.14 12.35 12.08
CA ALA A 11 -20.56 13.56 12.79
C ALA A 11 -19.39 14.27 13.48
N TYR A 12 -18.46 13.50 14.05
CA TYR A 12 -17.24 14.06 14.63
C TYR A 12 -16.35 14.72 13.56
N LEU A 13 -16.09 14.05 12.44
CA LEU A 13 -15.28 14.61 11.36
C LEU A 13 -15.90 15.90 10.82
N GLU A 14 -17.21 15.94 10.65
CA GLU A 14 -17.93 17.15 10.25
C GLU A 14 -17.73 18.29 11.25
N GLN A 15 -17.82 18.01 12.56
CA GLN A 15 -17.56 19.01 13.60
C GLN A 15 -16.11 19.54 13.56
N GLN A 16 -15.15 18.70 13.16
CA GLN A 16 -13.73 19.09 13.03
C GLN A 16 -13.39 19.73 11.67
N GLY A 17 -14.37 19.91 10.76
CA GLY A 17 -14.10 20.38 9.40
C GLY A 17 -13.34 19.35 8.52
N GLN A 18 -13.32 18.09 8.95
CA GLN A 18 -12.64 16.96 8.29
C GLN A 18 -13.58 16.10 7.44
N LEU A 19 -14.82 16.55 7.22
CA LEU A 19 -15.79 15.95 6.32
C LEU A 19 -16.46 17.05 5.49
N GLN A 20 -16.58 16.84 4.18
CA GLN A 20 -17.36 17.67 3.27
C GLN A 20 -18.56 16.87 2.75
N ARG A 21 -19.76 17.46 2.87
CA ARG A 21 -20.98 16.94 2.25
C ARG A 21 -21.11 17.49 0.83
N ILE A 22 -21.29 16.61 -0.14
CA ILE A 22 -21.46 16.94 -1.56
C ILE A 22 -22.92 16.70 -1.93
N GLN A 23 -23.67 17.79 -2.09
CA GLN A 23 -25.10 17.77 -2.43
C GLN A 23 -25.37 17.74 -3.94
N GLN A 24 -24.36 18.11 -4.72
CA GLN A 24 -24.40 18.10 -6.16
C GLN A 24 -24.62 16.66 -6.67
N PRO A 25 -25.35 16.49 -7.79
CA PRO A 25 -25.49 15.19 -8.41
C PRO A 25 -24.15 14.72 -8.98
N ILE A 26 -23.54 13.71 -8.36
CA ILE A 26 -22.25 13.14 -8.77
C ILE A 26 -22.46 11.70 -9.23
N ASP A 27 -21.90 11.36 -10.38
CA ASP A 27 -21.97 10.00 -10.91
C ASP A 27 -21.02 9.03 -10.16
N PRO A 28 -21.49 7.88 -9.64
CA PRO A 28 -20.59 6.85 -9.10
C PRO A 28 -19.61 6.27 -10.13
N ASN A 29 -19.88 6.45 -11.43
CA ASN A 29 -18.97 6.09 -12.51
C ASN A 29 -17.93 7.20 -12.71
N GLN A 30 -16.73 6.99 -12.18
CA GLN A 30 -15.51 7.81 -12.32
C GLN A 30 -15.55 9.22 -11.70
N GLU A 31 -16.67 9.94 -11.69
CA GLU A 31 -16.73 11.31 -11.13
C GLU A 31 -16.39 11.33 -9.64
N MET A 32 -16.94 10.41 -8.86
CA MET A 32 -16.59 10.28 -7.43
C MET A 32 -15.10 10.00 -7.23
N THR A 33 -14.50 9.14 -8.06
CA THR A 33 -13.07 8.81 -8.01
C THR A 33 -12.22 10.03 -8.31
N GLU A 34 -12.56 10.79 -9.35
CA GLU A 34 -11.82 12.00 -9.72
C GLU A 34 -11.86 13.07 -8.61
N ILE A 35 -13.02 13.24 -7.96
CA ILE A 35 -13.16 14.16 -6.84
C ILE A 35 -12.35 13.67 -5.64
N CYS A 36 -12.43 12.37 -5.30
CA CYS A 36 -11.68 11.80 -4.20
C CYS A 36 -10.16 11.91 -4.43
N ASP A 37 -9.67 11.66 -5.64
CA ASP A 37 -8.23 11.72 -5.97
C ASP A 37 -7.66 13.12 -5.85
N ARG A 38 -8.33 14.13 -6.40
CA ARG A 38 -7.92 15.52 -6.21
C ARG A 38 -7.94 15.94 -4.74
N THR A 39 -8.98 15.53 -4.02
CA THR A 39 -9.13 15.85 -2.60
C THR A 39 -8.02 15.21 -1.78
N LEU A 40 -7.71 13.93 -2.00
CA LEU A 40 -6.64 13.21 -1.29
C LEU A 40 -5.27 13.82 -1.56
N ARG A 41 -4.95 14.09 -2.83
CA ARG A 41 -3.67 14.72 -3.23
C ARG A 41 -3.47 16.11 -2.62
N ALA A 42 -4.57 16.81 -2.34
CA ALA A 42 -4.56 18.11 -1.66
C ALA A 42 -4.64 17.99 -0.12
N GLY A 43 -4.62 16.78 0.46
CA GLY A 43 -4.76 16.59 1.91
C GLY A 43 -6.15 16.93 2.45
N GLY A 44 -7.17 16.94 1.59
CA GLY A 44 -8.53 17.39 1.90
C GLY A 44 -9.36 16.44 2.77
N PRO A 45 -10.62 16.82 3.07
CA PRO A 45 -11.49 16.11 4.00
C PRO A 45 -12.00 14.76 3.46
N ALA A 46 -12.64 13.98 4.33
CA ALA A 46 -13.49 12.88 3.91
C ALA A 46 -14.71 13.42 3.13
N LEU A 47 -15.28 12.63 2.23
CA LEU A 47 -16.34 13.07 1.33
C LEU A 47 -17.60 12.23 1.53
N LEU A 48 -18.73 12.89 1.78
CA LEU A 48 -20.05 12.26 1.79
C LEU A 48 -20.87 12.77 0.62
N PHE A 49 -21.01 11.96 -0.42
CA PHE A 49 -21.84 12.22 -1.59
C PHE A 49 -23.30 11.88 -1.26
N GLU A 50 -24.13 12.90 -1.10
CA GLU A 50 -25.52 12.74 -0.68
C GLU A 50 -26.48 12.50 -1.85
N ASN A 51 -26.03 12.78 -3.08
CA ASN A 51 -26.84 12.68 -4.30
C ASN A 51 -26.11 11.91 -5.42
N PRO A 52 -25.85 10.60 -5.25
CA PRO A 52 -25.33 9.77 -6.32
C PRO A 52 -26.35 9.64 -7.45
N VAL A 53 -25.94 9.93 -8.70
CA VAL A 53 -26.83 9.86 -9.86
C VAL A 53 -27.41 8.46 -10.01
N GLY A 54 -28.74 8.35 -9.91
CA GLY A 54 -29.47 7.09 -10.07
C GLY A 54 -29.68 6.27 -8.78
N TYR A 55 -29.27 6.79 -7.61
CA TYR A 55 -29.37 6.07 -6.34
C TYR A 55 -29.85 6.97 -5.19
N ASP A 56 -30.57 6.39 -4.23
CA ASP A 56 -31.04 7.10 -3.03
C ASP A 56 -30.06 6.97 -1.84
N MET A 57 -29.06 6.09 -1.97
CA MET A 57 -28.13 5.73 -0.89
C MET A 57 -26.87 6.61 -0.97
N PRO A 58 -26.54 7.41 0.06
CA PRO A 58 -25.31 8.22 0.06
C PRO A 58 -24.04 7.37 0.01
N VAL A 59 -22.97 7.93 -0.57
CA VAL A 59 -21.64 7.30 -0.63
C VAL A 59 -20.65 8.06 0.22
N LEU A 60 -20.02 7.37 1.17
CA LEU A 60 -18.88 7.88 1.95
C LEU A 60 -17.58 7.37 1.32
N ALA A 61 -16.65 8.27 1.01
CA ALA A 61 -15.33 7.95 0.49
C ALA A 61 -14.25 8.88 1.06
N ASN A 62 -12.99 8.58 0.78
CA ASN A 62 -11.82 9.32 1.27
C ASN A 62 -11.77 9.44 2.82
N LEU A 63 -12.39 8.49 3.53
CA LEU A 63 -12.57 8.52 4.98
C LEU A 63 -11.23 8.59 5.71
N PHE A 64 -10.27 7.80 5.25
CA PHE A 64 -8.91 7.68 5.75
C PHE A 64 -7.88 8.31 4.81
N GLY A 65 -8.29 9.31 4.02
CA GLY A 65 -7.42 10.05 3.09
C GLY A 65 -6.33 10.92 3.73
N THR A 66 -6.27 11.01 5.07
CA THR A 66 -5.14 11.64 5.78
C THR A 66 -4.69 10.81 6.98
N PRO A 67 -3.38 10.82 7.32
CA PRO A 67 -2.87 10.14 8.52
C PRO A 67 -3.58 10.56 9.81
N GLU A 68 -3.99 11.83 9.90
CA GLU A 68 -4.72 12.40 11.03
C GLU A 68 -6.07 11.71 11.20
N ARG A 69 -6.84 11.50 10.12
CA ARG A 69 -8.12 10.78 10.18
C ARG A 69 -7.95 9.32 10.53
N VAL A 70 -6.85 8.68 10.12
CA VAL A 70 -6.51 7.32 10.58
C VAL A 70 -6.27 7.29 12.09
N ALA A 71 -5.47 8.23 12.62
CA ALA A 71 -5.24 8.35 14.04
C ALA A 71 -6.54 8.61 14.83
N MET A 72 -7.39 9.52 14.35
CA MET A 72 -8.71 9.78 14.92
C MET A 72 -9.58 8.52 14.94
N GLY A 73 -9.59 7.74 13.84
CA GLY A 73 -10.33 6.48 13.74
C GLY A 73 -9.85 5.41 14.73
N MET A 74 -8.56 5.41 15.10
CA MET A 74 -7.99 4.58 16.18
C MET A 74 -8.19 5.17 17.58
N GLY A 75 -8.95 6.26 17.72
CA GLY A 75 -9.20 6.93 19.00
C GLY A 75 -8.03 7.74 19.53
N ARG A 76 -7.06 8.09 18.68
CA ARG A 76 -5.86 8.89 19.01
C ARG A 76 -6.00 10.33 18.56
N ASP A 77 -5.21 11.22 19.16
CA ASP A 77 -5.24 12.66 18.84
C ASP A 77 -4.23 13.01 17.73
N ASN A 78 -3.20 12.18 17.52
CA ASN A 78 -2.20 12.37 16.47
C ASN A 78 -1.55 11.04 16.06
N VAL A 79 -0.88 11.06 14.91
CA VAL A 79 -0.26 9.89 14.27
C VAL A 79 0.85 9.27 15.14
N LYS A 80 1.62 10.06 15.88
CA LYS A 80 2.72 9.54 16.72
C LYS A 80 2.22 8.64 17.85
N GLN A 81 1.00 8.86 18.35
CA GLN A 81 0.37 8.00 19.35
C GLN A 81 0.04 6.58 18.80
N LEU A 82 0.11 6.35 17.49
CA LEU A 82 0.02 5.01 16.92
C LEU A 82 1.21 4.12 17.31
N ARG A 83 2.35 4.70 17.68
CA ARG A 83 3.48 3.93 18.26
C ARG A 83 3.08 3.23 19.55
N GLU A 84 2.26 3.87 20.39
CA GLU A 84 1.74 3.21 21.59
C GLU A 84 0.95 1.95 21.20
N VAL A 85 0.13 2.02 20.14
CA VAL A 85 -0.60 0.84 19.66
C VAL A 85 0.36 -0.29 19.25
N GLY A 86 1.46 0.04 18.57
CA GLY A 86 2.51 -0.90 18.21
C GLY A 86 3.21 -1.52 19.41
N GLU A 87 3.55 -0.74 20.42
CA GLU A 87 4.15 -1.21 21.68
C GLU A 87 3.22 -2.19 22.40
N TRP A 88 1.92 -1.89 22.42
CA TRP A 88 0.91 -2.78 23.00
C TRP A 88 0.79 -4.09 22.22
N LEU A 89 0.81 -4.06 20.88
CA LEU A 89 0.84 -5.27 20.06
C LEU A 89 2.09 -6.11 20.30
N ALA A 90 3.25 -5.46 20.39
CA ALA A 90 4.52 -6.11 20.69
C ALA A 90 4.51 -6.78 22.09
N TYR A 91 3.86 -6.16 23.07
CA TYR A 91 3.64 -6.74 24.40
C TYR A 91 2.66 -7.92 24.38
N LEU A 92 1.55 -7.83 23.65
CA LEU A 92 0.55 -8.90 23.56
C LEU A 92 1.08 -10.15 22.86
N LYS A 93 2.01 -9.99 21.90
CA LYS A 93 2.68 -11.10 21.22
C LYS A 93 3.58 -11.90 22.18
N GLU A 94 4.28 -11.21 23.08
CA GLU A 94 5.21 -11.80 24.04
C GLU A 94 5.10 -11.07 25.39
N PRO A 95 4.15 -11.50 26.25
CA PRO A 95 3.92 -10.86 27.54
C PRO A 95 5.01 -11.25 28.54
N GLU A 96 5.65 -10.26 29.15
CA GLU A 96 6.65 -10.49 30.20
C GLU A 96 5.99 -10.71 31.57
N PRO A 97 6.35 -11.79 32.30
CA PRO A 97 5.83 -12.03 33.63
C PRO A 97 6.24 -10.89 34.57
N PRO A 98 5.36 -10.44 35.49
CA PRO A 98 5.67 -9.34 36.37
C PRO A 98 6.81 -9.70 37.33
N HIS A 99 7.82 -8.83 37.42
CA HIS A 99 9.01 -9.07 38.28
C HIS A 99 8.76 -8.75 39.78
N GLY A 100 7.51 -8.47 40.18
CA GLY A 100 7.12 -8.25 41.57
C GLY A 100 5.76 -7.56 41.73
N LEU A 101 5.36 -7.30 42.98
CA LEU A 101 4.06 -6.70 43.31
C LEU A 101 3.87 -5.29 42.74
N ARG A 102 4.93 -4.47 42.72
CA ARG A 102 4.88 -3.10 42.17
C ARG A 102 4.70 -3.11 40.65
N ASP A 103 5.36 -4.03 39.96
CA ASP A 103 5.22 -4.22 38.52
C ASP A 103 3.83 -4.78 38.16
N ALA A 104 3.31 -5.71 38.97
CA ALA A 104 1.95 -6.21 38.81
C ALA A 104 0.90 -5.09 38.93
N ILE A 105 1.06 -4.15 39.88
CA ILE A 105 0.18 -2.98 40.01
C ILE A 105 0.27 -2.08 38.78
N ASN A 106 1.48 -1.82 38.27
CA ASN A 106 1.69 -1.03 37.06
C ASN A 106 1.07 -1.68 35.81
N LYS A 107 0.96 -3.01 35.77
CA LYS A 107 0.34 -3.77 34.68
C LYS A 107 -1.19 -3.88 34.78
N ILE A 108 -1.83 -3.44 35.87
CA ILE A 108 -3.31 -3.49 36.03
C ILE A 108 -4.07 -2.78 34.88
N PRO A 109 -3.67 -1.57 34.42
CA PRO A 109 -4.33 -0.92 33.28
C PRO A 109 -4.30 -1.77 32.00
N VAL A 110 -3.21 -2.51 31.77
CA VAL A 110 -3.04 -3.46 30.67
C VAL A 110 -4.02 -4.61 30.77
N PHE A 111 -4.12 -5.23 31.95
CA PHE A 111 -5.11 -6.27 32.20
C PHE A 111 -6.56 -5.77 32.05
N LYS A 112 -6.85 -4.51 32.39
CA LYS A 112 -8.17 -3.93 32.19
C LYS A 112 -8.53 -3.80 30.70
N GLN A 113 -7.55 -3.49 29.85
CA GLN A 113 -7.79 -3.44 28.40
C GLN A 113 -8.04 -4.83 27.80
N VAL A 114 -7.38 -5.88 28.31
CA VAL A 114 -7.63 -7.27 27.90
C VAL A 114 -9.11 -7.68 28.08
N LEU A 115 -9.83 -7.09 29.06
CA LEU A 115 -11.26 -7.33 29.25
C LEU A 115 -12.15 -6.84 28.09
N ASN A 116 -11.62 -5.97 27.22
CA ASN A 116 -12.29 -5.45 26.03
C ASN A 116 -12.09 -6.31 24.78
N MET A 117 -11.22 -7.31 24.82
CA MET A 117 -10.93 -8.20 23.68
C MET A 117 -12.10 -9.11 23.27
N PRO A 118 -12.89 -9.69 24.20
CA PRO A 118 -14.03 -10.52 23.78
C PRO A 118 -15.08 -9.68 23.05
N THR A 119 -15.73 -10.25 22.04
CA THR A 119 -16.88 -9.61 21.39
C THR A 119 -18.09 -9.58 22.33
N LYS A 120 -18.94 -8.57 22.17
CA LYS A 120 -20.26 -8.51 22.82
C LYS A 120 -21.33 -8.86 21.80
N VAL A 121 -21.86 -10.08 21.90
CA VAL A 121 -22.90 -10.56 20.99
C VAL A 121 -24.26 -9.99 21.38
N LEU A 122 -24.89 -9.27 20.46
CA LEU A 122 -26.22 -8.69 20.61
C LEU A 122 -27.29 -9.62 20.00
N ARG A 123 -28.54 -9.44 20.45
CA ARG A 123 -29.70 -10.16 19.90
C ARG A 123 -30.39 -9.42 18.74
N LYS A 124 -30.27 -8.10 18.70
CA LYS A 124 -30.83 -7.21 17.67
C LYS A 124 -29.78 -6.16 17.35
N ALA A 125 -29.70 -5.76 16.10
CA ALA A 125 -28.67 -4.86 15.59
C ALA A 125 -29.26 -3.86 14.59
N ALA A 126 -28.61 -2.70 14.46
CA ALA A 126 -29.04 -1.69 13.52
C ALA A 126 -28.86 -2.16 12.07
N CYS A 127 -27.81 -2.94 11.80
CA CYS A 127 -27.51 -3.49 10.46
C CYS A 127 -28.54 -4.51 9.94
N GLN A 128 -29.58 -4.83 10.72
CA GLN A 128 -30.64 -5.81 10.39
C GLN A 128 -32.03 -5.17 10.42
N GLN A 129 -32.14 -3.85 10.27
CA GLN A 129 -33.42 -3.14 10.26
C GLN A 129 -34.21 -3.40 8.97
N ILE A 130 -33.51 -3.44 7.83
CA ILE A 130 -34.03 -3.81 6.52
C ILE A 130 -33.33 -5.11 6.10
N ILE A 131 -34.09 -6.04 5.52
CA ILE A 131 -33.58 -7.32 5.03
C ILE A 131 -34.13 -7.55 3.63
N TRP A 132 -33.25 -7.70 2.65
CA TRP A 132 -33.57 -8.23 1.33
C TRP A 132 -33.12 -9.69 1.30
N GLN A 133 -34.02 -10.60 0.91
CA GLN A 133 -33.74 -12.04 0.87
C GLN A 133 -34.21 -12.65 -0.46
N GLY A 134 -33.43 -13.61 -0.98
CA GLY A 134 -33.79 -14.32 -2.22
C GLY A 134 -33.88 -13.36 -3.40
N ASP A 135 -35.03 -13.32 -4.06
CA ASP A 135 -35.25 -12.51 -5.28
C ASP A 135 -35.24 -10.99 -5.02
N GLU A 136 -35.34 -10.55 -3.75
CA GLU A 136 -35.25 -9.13 -3.39
C GLU A 136 -33.81 -8.60 -3.43
N VAL A 137 -32.81 -9.49 -3.39
CA VAL A 137 -31.39 -9.13 -3.42
C VAL A 137 -31.04 -8.54 -4.78
N ASP A 138 -30.71 -7.25 -4.78
CA ASP A 138 -30.37 -6.53 -6.00
C ASP A 138 -29.24 -5.51 -5.75
N LEU A 139 -28.02 -5.88 -6.16
CA LEU A 139 -26.83 -5.04 -6.15
C LEU A 139 -26.93 -3.85 -7.13
N ASP A 140 -27.90 -3.82 -8.04
CA ASP A 140 -28.16 -2.65 -8.91
C ASP A 140 -28.77 -1.48 -8.13
N LYS A 141 -29.20 -1.69 -6.87
CA LYS A 141 -29.71 -0.64 -5.99
C LYS A 141 -28.63 0.00 -5.10
N ILE A 142 -27.40 -0.52 -5.13
CA ILE A 142 -26.28 0.00 -4.35
C ILE A 142 -25.39 0.83 -5.28
N PRO A 143 -24.99 2.07 -4.91
CA PRO A 143 -24.14 2.96 -5.71
C PRO A 143 -22.68 2.48 -5.72
N VAL A 144 -22.44 1.27 -6.22
CA VAL A 144 -21.09 0.71 -6.37
C VAL A 144 -20.34 1.55 -7.41
N MET A 145 -19.15 2.02 -7.06
CA MET A 145 -18.36 2.89 -7.92
C MET A 145 -17.68 2.09 -9.04
N SER A 146 -17.55 2.70 -10.21
CA SER A 146 -16.57 2.32 -11.24
C SER A 146 -15.43 3.32 -11.17
N CYS A 147 -14.19 2.85 -10.98
CA CYS A 147 -13.10 3.75 -10.59
C CYS A 147 -12.41 4.37 -11.80
N TRP A 148 -12.06 3.55 -12.78
CA TRP A 148 -11.27 3.94 -13.95
C TRP A 148 -11.97 3.59 -15.27
N PRO A 149 -11.62 4.25 -16.38
CA PRO A 149 -12.32 4.09 -17.66
C PRO A 149 -12.38 2.66 -18.19
N ASP A 150 -11.30 1.89 -18.02
CA ASP A 150 -11.17 0.52 -18.55
C ASP A 150 -11.40 -0.55 -17.48
N ASP A 151 -11.91 -0.17 -16.30
CA ASP A 151 -12.39 -1.13 -15.31
C ASP A 151 -13.59 -1.91 -15.90
N VAL A 152 -13.57 -3.23 -15.79
CA VAL A 152 -14.57 -4.10 -16.45
C VAL A 152 -16.00 -3.94 -15.90
N ALA A 153 -16.14 -3.52 -14.64
CA ALA A 153 -17.43 -3.39 -13.95
C ALA A 153 -17.30 -2.54 -12.66
N PRO A 154 -18.41 -2.15 -12.02
CA PRO A 154 -18.36 -1.59 -10.67
C PRO A 154 -17.72 -2.54 -9.65
N LEU A 155 -16.94 -1.97 -8.71
CA LEU A 155 -16.13 -2.71 -7.75
C LEU A 155 -16.47 -2.33 -6.30
N LEU A 156 -16.70 -3.33 -5.45
CA LEU A 156 -16.87 -3.12 -4.02
C LEU A 156 -15.50 -3.20 -3.32
N THR A 157 -15.13 -2.14 -2.59
CA THR A 157 -13.72 -1.93 -2.16
C THR A 157 -13.50 -1.94 -0.63
N TRP A 158 -14.45 -1.46 0.17
CA TRP A 158 -14.30 -1.34 1.65
C TRP A 158 -14.99 -2.45 2.47
N GLY A 159 -15.42 -3.53 1.82
CA GLY A 159 -16.13 -4.62 2.48
C GLY A 159 -15.23 -5.42 3.42
N LEU A 160 -15.63 -5.53 4.69
CA LEU A 160 -14.98 -6.42 5.66
C LEU A 160 -15.52 -7.85 5.46
N THR A 161 -14.79 -8.66 4.70
CA THR A 161 -15.11 -10.07 4.47
C THR A 161 -14.76 -10.88 5.71
N ILE A 162 -15.79 -11.50 6.28
CA ILE A 162 -15.77 -12.29 7.49
C ILE A 162 -15.87 -13.77 7.10
N THR A 163 -14.94 -14.56 7.63
CA THR A 163 -14.82 -15.99 7.35
C THR A 163 -14.41 -16.74 8.63
N ARG A 164 -14.67 -18.05 8.66
CA ARG A 164 -14.26 -18.93 9.76
C ARG A 164 -13.83 -20.29 9.21
N GLY A 165 -12.57 -20.64 9.40
CA GLY A 165 -12.07 -21.99 9.09
C GLY A 165 -12.74 -23.07 9.96
N PRO A 166 -12.84 -24.32 9.47
CA PRO A 166 -13.63 -25.38 10.10
C PRO A 166 -13.11 -25.80 11.48
N ASN A 167 -11.82 -25.61 11.72
CA ASN A 167 -11.14 -26.06 12.94
C ASN A 167 -10.90 -24.92 13.96
N LYS A 168 -11.37 -23.70 13.67
CA LYS A 168 -11.01 -22.49 14.42
C LYS A 168 -12.24 -21.85 15.05
N LYS A 169 -12.10 -21.38 16.29
CA LYS A 169 -13.12 -20.53 16.95
C LYS A 169 -13.02 -19.06 16.51
N ARG A 170 -11.83 -18.63 16.05
CA ARG A 170 -11.56 -17.26 15.58
C ARG A 170 -12.22 -17.04 14.23
N GLN A 171 -12.75 -15.84 14.01
CA GLN A 171 -13.12 -15.35 12.68
C GLN A 171 -12.00 -14.47 12.14
N ASN A 172 -11.75 -14.56 10.84
CA ASN A 172 -10.88 -13.64 10.11
C ASN A 172 -11.72 -12.49 9.55
N LEU A 173 -11.22 -11.27 9.65
CA LEU A 173 -11.69 -10.12 8.87
C LEU A 173 -10.62 -9.74 7.85
N GLY A 174 -11.01 -9.58 6.59
CA GLY A 174 -10.11 -9.10 5.55
C GLY A 174 -10.84 -8.20 4.56
N ILE A 175 -10.08 -7.33 3.90
CA ILE A 175 -10.57 -6.49 2.81
C ILE A 175 -10.11 -7.11 1.51
N TYR A 176 -11.08 -7.52 0.71
CA TYR A 176 -10.88 -8.16 -0.59
C TYR A 176 -11.80 -7.46 -1.57
N ARG A 177 -11.24 -6.95 -2.67
CA ARG A 177 -12.03 -6.28 -3.70
C ARG A 177 -13.00 -7.27 -4.33
N GLN A 178 -14.20 -6.81 -4.67
CA GLN A 178 -15.27 -7.66 -5.14
C GLN A 178 -15.90 -7.08 -6.41
N GLN A 179 -15.64 -7.71 -7.55
CA GLN A 179 -16.21 -7.33 -8.84
C GLN A 179 -17.68 -7.72 -8.89
N LYS A 180 -18.56 -6.78 -9.19
CA LYS A 180 -19.98 -7.07 -9.42
C LYS A 180 -20.17 -7.72 -10.79
N ILE A 181 -20.75 -8.93 -10.82
CA ILE A 181 -21.00 -9.69 -12.07
C ILE A 181 -22.47 -10.01 -12.31
N ALA A 182 -23.33 -9.88 -11.29
CA ALA A 182 -24.77 -10.02 -11.42
C ALA A 182 -25.48 -9.28 -10.28
N LYS A 183 -26.83 -9.30 -10.28
CA LYS A 183 -27.66 -8.74 -9.21
C LYS A 183 -27.35 -9.27 -7.81
N ASN A 184 -26.85 -10.49 -7.71
CA ASN A 184 -26.56 -11.15 -6.44
C ASN A 184 -25.23 -11.91 -6.44
N LYS A 185 -24.32 -11.60 -7.37
CA LYS A 185 -23.02 -12.28 -7.46
C LYS A 185 -21.89 -11.28 -7.59
N VAL A 186 -20.85 -11.51 -6.81
CA VAL A 186 -19.58 -10.80 -6.90
C VAL A 186 -18.43 -11.78 -6.94
N ILE A 187 -17.30 -11.39 -7.51
CA ILE A 187 -16.07 -12.21 -7.48
C ILE A 187 -15.33 -11.93 -6.16
N MET A 188 -14.84 -12.96 -5.48
CA MET A 188 -14.04 -12.81 -4.25
C MET A 188 -12.55 -12.85 -4.56
N ARG A 189 -11.91 -11.68 -4.71
CA ARG A 189 -10.47 -11.58 -5.02
C ARG A 189 -9.61 -11.49 -3.76
N TRP A 190 -9.16 -12.65 -3.28
CA TRP A 190 -8.17 -12.77 -2.21
C TRP A 190 -6.88 -13.43 -2.71
N LEU A 191 -5.73 -13.03 -2.15
CA LEU A 191 -4.46 -13.74 -2.40
C LEU A 191 -4.41 -15.03 -1.59
N ALA A 192 -3.78 -16.08 -2.13
CA ALA A 192 -3.84 -17.45 -1.59
C ALA A 192 -3.35 -17.62 -0.13
N HIS A 193 -2.54 -16.68 0.38
CA HIS A 193 -2.00 -16.70 1.74
C HIS A 193 -2.82 -15.85 2.74
N ARG A 194 -3.91 -15.21 2.31
CA ARG A 194 -4.78 -14.39 3.17
C ARG A 194 -5.74 -15.27 3.97
N GLY A 195 -6.16 -14.79 5.14
CA GLY A 195 -6.95 -15.60 6.09
C GLY A 195 -8.23 -16.19 5.50
N GLY A 196 -8.98 -15.43 4.71
CA GLY A 196 -10.20 -15.93 4.05
C GLY A 196 -9.94 -17.06 3.04
N ALA A 197 -8.87 -16.93 2.24
CA ALA A 197 -8.45 -17.97 1.29
C ALA A 197 -7.99 -19.25 2.00
N LEU A 198 -7.23 -19.10 3.11
CA LEU A 198 -6.80 -20.22 3.95
C LEU A 198 -8.01 -20.93 4.59
N ASP A 199 -8.95 -20.17 5.14
CA ASP A 199 -10.16 -20.70 5.76
C ASP A 199 -11.04 -21.44 4.74
N MET A 200 -11.17 -20.93 3.51
CA MET A 200 -11.87 -21.63 2.43
C MET A 200 -11.14 -22.91 2.03
N ARG A 201 -9.82 -22.89 1.88
CA ARG A 201 -9.05 -24.09 1.53
C ARG A 201 -9.22 -25.18 2.59
N GLU A 202 -9.06 -24.82 3.87
CA GLU A 202 -9.28 -25.73 5.00
C GLU A 202 -10.74 -26.25 5.01
N TRP A 203 -11.72 -25.40 4.68
CA TRP A 203 -13.12 -25.79 4.56
C TRP A 203 -13.34 -26.82 3.46
N CYS A 204 -12.81 -26.60 2.26
CA CYS A 204 -12.92 -27.53 1.14
C CYS A 204 -12.27 -28.89 1.44
N GLU A 205 -11.16 -28.90 2.18
CA GLU A 205 -10.50 -30.14 2.63
C GLU A 205 -11.35 -30.88 3.68
N ALA A 206 -11.97 -30.17 4.62
CA ALA A 206 -12.76 -30.75 5.70
C ALA A 206 -14.19 -31.12 5.29
N HIS A 207 -14.77 -30.39 4.34
CA HIS A 207 -16.16 -30.51 3.87
C HIS A 207 -16.22 -30.48 2.34
N PRO A 208 -15.72 -31.52 1.64
CA PRO A 208 -15.67 -31.54 0.18
C PRO A 208 -17.04 -31.35 -0.47
N GLY A 209 -17.13 -30.38 -1.39
CA GLY A 209 -18.37 -30.03 -2.11
C GLY A 209 -19.38 -29.21 -1.31
N GLU A 210 -19.14 -28.91 -0.03
CA GLU A 210 -20.02 -28.03 0.74
C GLU A 210 -19.70 -26.56 0.50
N LYS A 211 -20.75 -25.76 0.33
CA LYS A 211 -20.66 -24.31 0.13
C LYS A 211 -20.05 -23.64 1.36
N PHE A 212 -19.05 -22.79 1.14
CA PHE A 212 -18.34 -22.09 2.21
C PHE A 212 -19.09 -20.82 2.62
N PRO A 213 -19.53 -20.69 3.90
CA PRO A 213 -20.25 -19.50 4.35
C PRO A 213 -19.37 -18.25 4.39
N VAL A 214 -19.86 -17.15 3.83
CA VAL A 214 -19.15 -15.86 3.79
C VAL A 214 -20.12 -14.73 4.12
N THR A 215 -19.63 -13.69 4.80
CA THR A 215 -20.38 -12.46 5.03
C THR A 215 -19.48 -11.25 4.88
N VAL A 216 -19.97 -10.17 4.28
CA VAL A 216 -19.21 -8.94 4.02
C VAL A 216 -19.94 -7.77 4.68
N ALA A 217 -19.26 -7.02 5.55
CA ALA A 217 -19.83 -5.86 6.23
C ALA A 217 -19.23 -4.55 5.71
N PHE A 218 -20.09 -3.61 5.30
CA PHE A 218 -19.73 -2.27 4.85
C PHE A 218 -20.15 -1.23 5.89
N GLY A 219 -19.34 -0.16 6.02
CA GLY A 219 -19.62 0.94 6.93
C GLY A 219 -19.61 0.53 8.41
N ALA A 220 -18.68 -0.34 8.81
CA ALA A 220 -18.48 -0.67 10.22
C ALA A 220 -17.85 0.51 10.99
N ASP A 221 -17.81 0.44 12.32
CA ASP A 221 -17.11 1.44 13.13
C ASP A 221 -15.61 1.52 12.75
N PRO A 222 -14.98 2.70 12.85
CA PRO A 222 -13.62 2.92 12.35
C PRO A 222 -12.58 2.00 13.01
N ALA A 223 -12.74 1.66 14.29
CA ALA A 223 -11.81 0.76 14.97
C ALA A 223 -11.88 -0.67 14.42
N THR A 224 -13.07 -1.15 14.03
CA THR A 224 -13.21 -2.46 13.35
C THR A 224 -12.59 -2.44 11.97
N VAL A 225 -12.82 -1.40 11.18
CA VAL A 225 -12.22 -1.25 9.84
C VAL A 225 -10.70 -1.22 9.93
N LEU A 226 -10.16 -0.37 10.81
CA LEU A 226 -8.72 -0.23 11.05
C LEU A 226 -8.11 -1.49 11.69
N GLY A 227 -8.88 -2.21 12.51
CA GLY A 227 -8.46 -3.48 13.09
C GLY A 227 -8.33 -4.60 12.05
N ALA A 228 -9.11 -4.55 10.96
CA ALA A 228 -9.03 -5.53 9.87
C ALA A 228 -7.83 -5.29 8.92
N VAL A 229 -7.36 -4.04 8.79
CA VAL A 229 -6.15 -3.71 8.01
C VAL A 229 -4.87 -3.84 8.84
N THR A 230 -4.96 -3.74 10.17
CA THR A 230 -3.80 -3.88 11.05
C THR A 230 -3.38 -5.36 11.12
N PRO A 231 -2.10 -5.69 10.92
CA PRO A 231 -1.61 -7.05 11.04
C PRO A 231 -1.59 -7.52 12.49
N VAL A 232 -2.67 -8.17 12.89
CA VAL A 232 -2.77 -8.81 14.20
C VAL A 232 -2.17 -10.22 14.16
N PRO A 233 -1.57 -10.70 15.26
CA PRO A 233 -1.11 -12.09 15.35
C PRO A 233 -2.24 -13.08 15.10
N ASP A 234 -1.94 -14.25 14.53
CA ASP A 234 -2.95 -15.29 14.24
C ASP A 234 -3.71 -15.80 15.48
N THR A 235 -3.13 -15.59 16.66
CA THR A 235 -3.74 -15.90 17.96
C THR A 235 -4.80 -14.89 18.41
N LEU A 236 -4.93 -13.76 17.72
CA LEU A 236 -5.82 -12.65 18.06
C LEU A 236 -6.81 -12.38 16.92
N SER A 237 -8.11 -12.33 17.22
CA SER A 237 -9.10 -11.89 16.22
C SER A 237 -9.01 -10.37 16.01
N GLU A 238 -9.23 -9.92 14.79
CA GLU A 238 -9.28 -8.50 14.41
C GLU A 238 -10.36 -7.77 15.23
N TYR A 239 -11.47 -8.43 15.59
CA TYR A 239 -12.47 -7.86 16.49
C TYR A 239 -11.94 -7.59 17.91
N ALA A 240 -11.07 -8.46 18.40
CA ALA A 240 -10.49 -8.30 19.72
C ALA A 240 -9.51 -7.13 19.73
N PHE A 241 -8.75 -6.97 18.63
CA PHE A 241 -7.89 -5.82 18.45
C PHE A 241 -8.68 -4.51 18.29
N ALA A 242 -9.76 -4.51 17.52
CA ALA A 242 -10.68 -3.38 17.42
C ALA A 242 -11.25 -2.97 18.79
N GLY A 243 -11.54 -3.94 19.66
CA GLY A 243 -12.00 -3.69 21.03
C GLY A 243 -10.94 -3.01 21.92
N LEU A 244 -9.65 -3.32 21.69
CA LEU A 244 -8.53 -2.65 22.34
C LEU A 244 -8.41 -1.20 21.86
N LEU A 245 -8.40 -0.97 20.54
CA LEU A 245 -8.33 0.37 19.93
C LEU A 245 -9.48 1.27 20.43
N ARG A 246 -10.70 0.71 20.47
CA ARG A 246 -11.91 1.43 20.89
C ARG A 246 -11.99 1.66 22.41
N GLY A 247 -11.27 0.87 23.20
CA GLY A 247 -11.36 0.85 24.65
C GLY A 247 -12.66 0.23 25.20
N SER A 248 -13.41 -0.51 24.36
CA SER A 248 -14.63 -1.22 24.73
C SER A 248 -14.87 -2.38 23.76
N ARG A 249 -15.53 -3.45 24.23
CA ARG A 249 -15.84 -4.63 23.41
C ARG A 249 -16.55 -4.28 22.11
N THR A 250 -16.11 -4.88 21.02
CA THR A 250 -16.78 -4.79 19.72
C THR A 250 -18.15 -5.46 19.81
N GLU A 251 -19.19 -4.69 19.50
CA GLU A 251 -20.57 -5.20 19.47
C GLU A 251 -20.83 -5.89 18.13
N VAL A 252 -21.21 -7.16 18.19
CA VAL A 252 -21.45 -7.99 17.01
C VAL A 252 -22.83 -8.62 17.08
N VAL A 253 -23.36 -9.01 15.93
CA VAL A 253 -24.62 -9.76 15.81
C VAL A 253 -24.39 -10.96 14.91
N LYS A 254 -25.15 -12.04 15.13
CA LYS A 254 -25.14 -13.19 14.23
C LYS A 254 -25.73 -12.79 12.88
N SER A 255 -25.09 -13.20 11.79
CA SER A 255 -25.68 -13.18 10.44
C SER A 255 -27.04 -13.89 10.41
N ILE A 256 -27.91 -13.51 9.49
CA ILE A 256 -29.24 -14.11 9.32
C ILE A 256 -29.14 -15.54 8.76
N SER A 257 -28.30 -15.73 7.75
CA SER A 257 -28.20 -16.94 6.91
C SER A 257 -27.11 -17.93 7.33
N ASN A 258 -26.20 -17.54 8.22
CA ASN A 258 -25.06 -18.36 8.65
C ASN A 258 -24.62 -18.05 10.10
N ASP A 259 -23.61 -18.77 10.60
CA ASP A 259 -23.12 -18.66 11.99
C ASP A 259 -22.00 -17.63 12.21
N LEU A 260 -21.72 -16.79 11.22
CA LEU A 260 -20.75 -15.72 11.33
C LEU A 260 -21.31 -14.57 12.17
N GLN A 261 -20.41 -13.81 12.79
CA GLN A 261 -20.74 -12.62 13.55
C GLN A 261 -20.21 -11.39 12.81
N VAL A 262 -21.07 -10.39 12.62
CA VAL A 262 -20.80 -9.13 11.92
C VAL A 262 -20.89 -7.95 12.89
N PRO A 263 -20.28 -6.79 12.60
CA PRO A 263 -20.40 -5.60 13.44
C PRO A 263 -21.86 -5.14 13.50
N ALA A 264 -22.45 -5.04 14.68
CA ALA A 264 -23.88 -4.75 14.85
C ALA A 264 -24.28 -3.36 14.34
N SER A 265 -23.31 -2.46 14.20
CA SER A 265 -23.47 -1.09 13.74
C SER A 265 -23.14 -0.88 12.27
N ALA A 266 -22.78 -1.93 11.53
CA ALA A 266 -22.51 -1.84 10.09
C ALA A 266 -23.68 -1.19 9.34
N GLU A 267 -23.38 -0.42 8.30
CA GLU A 267 -24.41 0.21 7.47
C GLU A 267 -25.12 -0.82 6.59
N ILE A 268 -24.34 -1.71 5.96
CA ILE A 268 -24.82 -2.75 5.03
C ILE A 268 -24.05 -4.04 5.28
N VAL A 269 -24.73 -5.18 5.23
CA VAL A 269 -24.15 -6.52 5.38
C VAL A 269 -24.66 -7.40 4.24
N MET A 270 -23.74 -8.07 3.54
CA MET A 270 -24.04 -9.00 2.46
C MET A 270 -23.69 -10.41 2.91
N GLU A 271 -24.66 -11.32 2.92
CA GLU A 271 -24.48 -12.68 3.43
C GLU A 271 -24.75 -13.73 2.34
N GLY A 272 -23.98 -14.81 2.35
CA GLY A 272 -24.22 -15.93 1.47
C GLY A 272 -23.10 -16.95 1.53
N TYR A 273 -22.66 -17.40 0.36
CA TYR A 273 -21.67 -18.47 0.28
C TYR A 273 -20.80 -18.38 -0.96
N ILE A 274 -19.67 -19.07 -0.92
CA ILE A 274 -18.87 -19.41 -2.08
C ILE A 274 -19.08 -20.90 -2.39
N ASP A 275 -19.40 -21.20 -3.64
CA ASP A 275 -19.40 -22.55 -4.16
C ASP A 275 -17.97 -22.90 -4.64
N PRO A 276 -17.31 -23.95 -4.10
CA PRO A 276 -15.94 -24.29 -4.47
C PRO A 276 -15.71 -24.58 -5.96
N GLU A 277 -16.78 -24.89 -6.69
CA GLU A 277 -16.74 -25.18 -8.14
C GLU A 277 -17.07 -23.95 -9.00
N GLU A 278 -17.56 -22.86 -8.41
CA GLU A 278 -17.98 -21.67 -9.15
C GLU A 278 -16.85 -20.62 -9.20
N TYR A 279 -16.44 -20.29 -10.43
CA TYR A 279 -15.41 -19.31 -10.72
C TYR A 279 -15.86 -18.35 -11.82
N ALA A 280 -15.29 -17.15 -11.80
CA ALA A 280 -15.40 -16.17 -12.87
C ALA A 280 -14.05 -15.46 -13.07
N ASP A 281 -13.90 -14.87 -14.25
CA ASP A 281 -12.74 -14.06 -14.61
C ASP A 281 -12.91 -12.66 -14.01
N GLU A 282 -11.94 -12.24 -13.20
CA GLU A 282 -11.90 -10.92 -12.57
C GLU A 282 -11.03 -9.97 -13.38
N GLY A 283 -11.51 -8.75 -13.58
CA GLY A 283 -10.76 -7.66 -14.18
C GLY A 283 -10.93 -7.52 -15.70
N PRO A 284 -10.14 -6.64 -16.34
CA PRO A 284 -9.07 -5.85 -15.73
C PRO A 284 -9.58 -4.79 -14.74
N TYR A 285 -8.70 -4.39 -13.82
CA TYR A 285 -8.93 -3.30 -12.86
C TYR A 285 -7.65 -2.52 -12.59
N GLY A 286 -7.78 -1.20 -12.51
CA GLY A 286 -6.74 -0.33 -11.98
C GLY A 286 -6.48 -0.60 -10.50
N ASP A 287 -5.21 -0.64 -10.08
CA ASP A 287 -4.84 -0.84 -8.67
C ASP A 287 -3.82 0.16 -8.13
N HIS A 288 -3.37 -0.08 -6.89
CA HIS A 288 -2.41 0.74 -6.13
C HIS A 288 -1.02 0.86 -6.80
N THR A 289 -0.76 0.11 -7.87
CA THR A 289 0.45 0.26 -8.68
C THR A 289 0.31 1.40 -9.69
N GLY A 290 -0.91 1.87 -9.97
CA GLY A 290 -1.17 2.81 -11.06
C GLY A 290 -1.32 2.14 -12.43
N TYR A 291 -1.46 0.81 -12.47
CA TYR A 291 -1.65 0.03 -13.69
C TYR A 291 -2.95 -0.79 -13.62
N TYR A 292 -3.45 -1.18 -14.80
CA TYR A 292 -4.46 -2.21 -14.92
C TYR A 292 -3.83 -3.60 -14.77
N ASN A 293 -4.45 -4.42 -13.93
CA ASN A 293 -4.05 -5.81 -13.75
C ASN A 293 -4.56 -6.72 -14.86
N GLU A 294 -3.83 -7.81 -15.11
CA GLU A 294 -4.27 -8.93 -15.93
C GLU A 294 -5.55 -9.56 -15.37
N VAL A 295 -6.31 -10.20 -16.26
CA VAL A 295 -7.53 -10.95 -15.93
C VAL A 295 -7.14 -12.25 -15.23
N GLU A 296 -7.68 -12.50 -14.04
CA GLU A 296 -7.41 -13.72 -13.26
C GLU A 296 -8.69 -14.41 -12.80
N ARG A 297 -8.66 -15.74 -12.74
CA ARG A 297 -9.81 -16.57 -12.37
C ARG A 297 -9.93 -16.70 -10.84
N HIS A 298 -11.07 -16.28 -10.30
CA HIS A 298 -11.35 -16.30 -8.86
C HIS A 298 -12.72 -16.90 -8.55
N HIS A 299 -12.95 -17.22 -7.27
CA HIS A 299 -14.22 -17.80 -6.82
C HIS A 299 -15.35 -16.76 -6.81
N VAL A 300 -16.57 -17.22 -7.02
CA VAL A 300 -17.76 -16.37 -6.98
C VAL A 300 -18.43 -16.43 -5.61
N PHE A 301 -18.67 -15.27 -5.02
CA PHE A 301 -19.49 -15.09 -3.84
C PHE A 301 -20.95 -14.83 -4.27
N THR A 302 -21.82 -15.81 -3.99
CA THR A 302 -23.26 -15.68 -4.19
C THR A 302 -23.90 -15.08 -2.94
N ILE A 303 -24.52 -13.92 -3.11
CA ILE A 303 -25.23 -13.19 -2.06
C ILE A 303 -26.68 -13.68 -2.01
N THR A 304 -27.11 -14.06 -0.81
CA THR A 304 -28.46 -14.58 -0.55
C THR A 304 -29.29 -13.62 0.29
N HIS A 305 -28.62 -12.77 1.07
CA HIS A 305 -29.24 -11.76 1.91
C HIS A 305 -28.43 -10.47 1.85
N ILE A 306 -29.12 -9.33 1.81
CA ILE A 306 -28.53 -8.02 2.11
C ILE A 306 -29.33 -7.44 3.27
N THR A 307 -28.65 -7.19 4.39
CA THR A 307 -29.26 -6.51 5.54
C THR A 307 -28.65 -5.13 5.71
N MET A 308 -29.43 -4.14 6.13
CA MET A 308 -28.95 -2.77 6.27
C MET A 308 -29.67 -1.99 7.36
N ARG A 309 -29.08 -0.87 7.75
CA ARG A 309 -29.73 0.16 8.57
C ARG A 309 -30.81 0.88 7.77
N ASN A 310 -31.72 1.57 8.46
CA ASN A 310 -32.51 2.64 7.84
C ASN A 310 -31.59 3.78 7.42
N ASP A 311 -31.87 4.37 6.26
CA ASP A 311 -31.06 5.43 5.64
C ASP A 311 -29.57 5.03 5.58
N PRO A 312 -29.22 3.91 4.91
CA PRO A 312 -27.87 3.37 4.95
C PRO A 312 -26.88 4.27 4.20
N ILE A 313 -25.62 4.24 4.63
CA ILE A 313 -24.51 4.90 3.93
C ILE A 313 -23.61 3.81 3.32
N TYR A 314 -23.36 3.88 2.01
CA TYR A 314 -22.40 2.99 1.35
C TYR A 314 -20.98 3.52 1.54
N HIS A 315 -20.13 2.76 2.22
CA HIS A 315 -18.72 3.10 2.40
C HIS A 315 -17.88 2.51 1.26
N SER A 316 -17.21 3.37 0.48
CA SER A 316 -16.46 3.00 -0.72
C SER A 316 -15.14 3.75 -0.82
N THR A 317 -14.23 3.24 -1.64
CA THR A 317 -12.95 3.85 -2.00
C THR A 317 -12.53 3.39 -3.39
N TYR A 318 -11.39 3.90 -3.85
CA TYR A 318 -10.72 3.53 -5.08
C TYR A 318 -9.23 3.24 -4.79
N THR A 319 -8.58 2.51 -5.69
CA THR A 319 -7.13 2.30 -5.70
C THR A 319 -6.58 2.81 -7.02
N GLY A 320 -5.40 3.41 -7.02
CA GLY A 320 -4.79 3.94 -8.23
C GLY A 320 -3.32 4.25 -8.07
N ARG A 321 -2.78 5.07 -8.96
CA ARG A 321 -1.39 5.54 -8.83
C ARG A 321 -1.24 6.32 -7.51
N PRO A 322 -0.30 5.94 -6.63
CA PRO A 322 -0.18 6.56 -5.31
C PRO A 322 0.17 8.07 -5.39
N PRO A 323 -0.15 8.85 -4.34
CA PRO A 323 -0.84 8.42 -3.14
C PRO A 323 -2.33 8.15 -3.38
N ASP A 324 -2.86 7.11 -2.76
CA ASP A 324 -4.27 6.76 -2.66
C ASP A 324 -4.64 6.48 -1.19
N GLU A 325 -5.92 6.25 -0.88
CA GLU A 325 -6.38 6.08 0.51
C GLU A 325 -5.71 4.87 1.19
N PRO A 326 -5.55 3.70 0.53
CA PRO A 326 -4.75 2.60 1.07
C PRO A 326 -3.29 2.96 1.35
N ALA A 327 -2.64 3.78 0.52
CA ALA A 327 -1.28 4.23 0.78
C ALA A 327 -1.18 5.09 2.04
N VAL A 328 -2.15 5.98 2.27
CA VAL A 328 -2.22 6.80 3.49
C VAL A 328 -2.40 5.92 4.74
N LEU A 329 -3.25 4.89 4.66
CA LEU A 329 -3.38 3.89 5.71
C LEU A 329 -2.05 3.18 5.98
N GLY A 330 -1.32 2.79 4.92
CA GLY A 330 0.02 2.20 5.04
C GLY A 330 0.99 3.09 5.81
N VAL A 331 1.04 4.39 5.47
CA VAL A 331 1.88 5.38 6.18
C VAL A 331 1.53 5.49 7.65
N ALA A 332 0.24 5.59 7.99
CA ALA A 332 -0.18 5.67 9.38
C ALA A 332 0.13 4.37 10.14
N LEU A 333 -0.07 3.21 9.51
CA LEU A 333 0.21 1.89 10.10
C LEU A 333 1.72 1.61 10.25
N ASN A 334 2.60 2.27 9.50
CA ASN A 334 4.04 2.17 9.71
C ASN A 334 4.44 2.52 11.16
N GLU A 335 3.78 3.52 11.77
CA GLU A 335 4.02 3.87 13.18
C GLU A 335 3.66 2.73 14.15
N VAL A 336 2.74 1.86 13.78
CA VAL A 336 2.38 0.65 14.54
C VAL A 336 3.44 -0.44 14.36
N PHE A 337 4.09 -0.50 13.20
CA PHE A 337 5.11 -1.52 12.88
C PHE A 337 6.46 -1.24 13.50
N VAL A 338 6.87 0.03 13.59
CA VAL A 338 8.19 0.42 14.11
C VAL A 338 8.46 -0.20 15.49
N PRO A 339 7.57 -0.11 16.51
CA PRO A 339 7.82 -0.74 17.82
C PRO A 339 7.91 -2.27 17.76
N ILE A 340 7.11 -2.91 16.89
CA ILE A 340 7.11 -4.37 16.72
C ILE A 340 8.46 -4.83 16.13
N LEU A 341 8.96 -4.11 15.12
CA LEU A 341 10.27 -4.34 14.53
C LEU A 341 11.39 -4.04 15.53
N HIS A 342 11.33 -2.92 16.24
CA HIS A 342 12.33 -2.53 17.23
C HIS A 342 12.45 -3.55 18.37
N LYS A 343 11.36 -4.20 18.79
CA LYS A 343 11.44 -5.29 19.79
C LYS A 343 12.31 -6.45 19.32
N GLN A 344 12.26 -6.78 18.02
CA GLN A 344 13.06 -7.87 17.42
C GLN A 344 14.46 -7.42 16.99
N PHE A 345 14.58 -6.19 16.52
CA PHE A 345 15.79 -5.56 16.00
C PHE A 345 16.00 -4.20 16.69
N PRO A 346 16.52 -4.18 17.93
CA PRO A 346 16.69 -2.95 18.72
C PRO A 346 17.63 -1.92 18.07
N GLU A 347 18.40 -2.34 17.07
CA GLU A 347 19.23 -1.48 16.24
C GLU A 347 18.45 -0.61 15.26
N ILE A 348 17.21 -0.95 14.90
CA ILE A 348 16.38 -0.16 13.97
C ILE A 348 15.91 1.12 14.67
N VAL A 349 16.16 2.27 14.05
CA VAL A 349 15.75 3.59 14.54
C VAL A 349 14.44 4.05 13.89
N ASP A 350 14.33 3.95 12.58
CA ASP A 350 13.09 4.17 11.83
C ASP A 350 12.92 3.10 10.73
N PHE A 351 11.67 2.86 10.36
CA PHE A 351 11.27 1.96 9.29
C PHE A 351 10.14 2.62 8.51
N TYR A 352 10.40 2.90 7.23
CA TYR A 352 9.47 3.64 6.39
C TYR A 352 9.18 2.90 5.09
N LEU A 353 7.90 2.78 4.77
CA LEU A 353 7.41 2.32 3.47
C LEU A 353 6.84 3.53 2.72
N PRO A 354 7.57 4.10 1.73
CA PRO A 354 7.10 5.24 0.96
C PRO A 354 5.83 4.93 0.15
N PRO A 355 4.81 5.82 0.15
CA PRO A 355 3.61 5.71 -0.70
C PRO A 355 3.94 5.47 -2.17
N GLU A 356 4.88 6.23 -2.71
CA GLU A 356 5.39 6.17 -4.08
C GLU A 356 6.03 4.83 -4.42
N GLY A 357 6.51 4.09 -3.40
CA GLY A 357 6.93 2.68 -3.52
C GLY A 357 5.75 1.71 -3.51
N CYS A 358 4.57 2.15 -3.96
CA CYS A 358 3.31 1.41 -3.92
C CYS A 358 2.99 0.84 -2.53
N SER A 359 3.25 1.63 -1.47
CA SER A 359 3.02 1.32 -0.05
C SER A 359 3.82 0.17 0.57
N TYR A 360 4.36 -0.77 -0.20
CA TYR A 360 5.08 -1.93 0.34
C TYR A 360 6.24 -2.43 -0.53
N ARG A 361 6.41 -1.97 -1.77
CA ARG A 361 7.42 -2.52 -2.70
C ARG A 361 8.83 -2.02 -2.39
N MET A 362 8.96 -0.92 -1.64
CA MET A 362 10.22 -0.41 -1.13
C MET A 362 10.15 -0.13 0.37
N ALA A 363 11.24 -0.40 1.08
CA ALA A 363 11.44 0.00 2.47
C ALA A 363 12.76 0.76 2.63
N VAL A 364 12.73 1.82 3.43
CA VAL A 364 13.92 2.52 3.92
C VAL A 364 14.04 2.27 5.42
N VAL A 365 15.19 1.75 5.85
CA VAL A 365 15.46 1.40 7.25
C VAL A 365 16.68 2.15 7.74
N THR A 366 16.57 2.89 8.82
CA THR A 366 17.71 3.54 9.47
C THR A 366 18.08 2.77 10.73
N MET A 367 19.37 2.63 11.01
CA MET A 367 19.83 1.77 12.09
C MET A 367 21.10 2.27 12.79
N LYS A 368 21.26 1.88 14.04
CA LYS A 368 22.51 2.01 14.79
C LYS A 368 23.40 0.81 14.50
N LYS A 369 24.32 0.95 13.54
CA LYS A 369 25.26 -0.11 13.18
C LYS A 369 26.19 -0.46 14.36
N GLN A 370 26.37 -1.76 14.61
CA GLN A 370 27.14 -2.27 15.77
C GLN A 370 28.30 -3.18 15.36
N TYR A 371 28.29 -3.71 14.14
CA TYR A 371 29.34 -4.59 13.62
C TYR A 371 29.36 -4.59 12.08
N PRO A 372 30.49 -5.00 11.47
CA PRO A 372 30.59 -5.19 10.02
C PRO A 372 29.51 -6.14 9.47
N GLY A 373 28.85 -5.78 8.37
CA GLY A 373 27.80 -6.58 7.75
C GLY A 373 26.43 -6.50 8.41
N HIS A 374 26.23 -5.64 9.43
CA HIS A 374 24.98 -5.56 10.19
C HIS A 374 23.74 -5.27 9.32
N ALA A 375 23.89 -4.41 8.30
CA ALA A 375 22.80 -4.07 7.38
C ALA A 375 22.17 -5.30 6.71
N LYS A 376 22.96 -6.33 6.39
CA LYS A 376 22.48 -7.55 5.73
C LYS A 376 21.56 -8.37 6.65
N ARG A 377 21.80 -8.35 7.96
CA ARG A 377 20.89 -8.97 8.95
C ARG A 377 19.54 -8.25 8.95
N VAL A 378 19.54 -6.92 8.90
CA VAL A 378 18.32 -6.11 8.86
C VAL A 378 17.54 -6.37 7.57
N MET A 379 18.20 -6.41 6.40
CA MET A 379 17.56 -6.75 5.12
C MET A 379 16.84 -8.10 5.17
N MET A 380 17.52 -9.15 5.64
CA MET A 380 16.91 -10.48 5.80
C MET A 380 15.78 -10.47 6.83
N GLY A 381 15.89 -9.66 7.88
CA GLY A 381 14.85 -9.46 8.88
C GLY A 381 13.58 -8.86 8.29
N VAL A 382 13.71 -7.80 7.48
CA VAL A 382 12.58 -7.17 6.77
C VAL A 382 11.86 -8.19 5.90
N TRP A 383 12.58 -8.99 5.12
CA TRP A 383 11.96 -9.96 4.21
C TRP A 383 11.38 -11.23 4.86
N SER A 384 11.63 -11.46 6.15
CA SER A 384 11.26 -12.73 6.80
C SER A 384 10.42 -12.61 8.07
N PHE A 385 10.53 -11.51 8.83
CA PHE A 385 9.94 -11.44 10.16
C PHE A 385 8.43 -11.20 10.16
N LEU A 386 7.95 -10.21 9.38
CA LEU A 386 6.53 -9.91 9.25
C LEU A 386 6.04 -10.25 7.84
N ARG A 387 4.90 -10.97 7.75
CA ARG A 387 4.31 -11.38 6.46
C ARG A 387 4.01 -10.19 5.54
N GLN A 388 3.75 -9.02 6.13
CA GLN A 388 3.40 -7.79 5.43
C GLN A 388 4.54 -7.26 4.54
N PHE A 389 5.79 -7.57 4.87
CA PHE A 389 6.97 -7.06 4.15
C PHE A 389 7.63 -8.12 3.25
N MET A 390 7.04 -9.33 3.16
CA MET A 390 7.59 -10.42 2.34
C MET A 390 7.63 -10.08 0.84
N TYR A 391 6.79 -9.15 0.38
CA TYR A 391 6.75 -8.70 -1.02
C TYR A 391 7.53 -7.41 -1.29
N THR A 392 8.17 -6.83 -0.27
CA THR A 392 9.05 -5.67 -0.45
C THR A 392 10.23 -6.06 -1.35
N LYS A 393 10.30 -5.48 -2.55
CA LYS A 393 11.33 -5.76 -3.55
C LYS A 393 12.66 -5.08 -3.23
N PHE A 394 12.59 -3.85 -2.71
CA PHE A 394 13.75 -3.01 -2.47
C PHE A 394 13.85 -2.66 -0.99
N VAL A 395 15.02 -2.91 -0.38
CA VAL A 395 15.30 -2.51 1.01
C VAL A 395 16.57 -1.68 1.03
N ILE A 396 16.46 -0.40 1.37
CA ILE A 396 17.59 0.50 1.56
C ILE A 396 17.87 0.58 3.06
N VAL A 397 19.12 0.32 3.46
CA VAL A 397 19.56 0.41 4.86
C VAL A 397 20.58 1.52 5.02
N CYS A 398 20.29 2.47 5.90
CA CYS A 398 21.10 3.66 6.20
C CYS A 398 21.46 3.71 7.70
N ASP A 399 22.41 4.56 8.08
CA ASP A 399 22.69 4.87 9.49
C ASP A 399 21.59 5.77 10.10
N ASP A 400 21.67 5.99 11.42
CA ASP A 400 20.65 6.69 12.21
C ASP A 400 20.64 8.21 12.07
N ASP A 401 21.63 8.79 11.38
CA ASP A 401 21.70 10.20 11.02
C ASP A 401 20.95 10.54 9.72
N VAL A 402 20.55 9.52 8.95
CA VAL A 402 19.76 9.67 7.72
C VAL A 402 18.27 9.73 8.05
N ASN A 403 17.55 10.67 7.43
CA ASN A 403 16.10 10.71 7.52
C ASN A 403 15.48 9.75 6.50
N ALA A 404 14.91 8.63 6.96
CA ALA A 404 14.32 7.59 6.12
C ALA A 404 13.15 8.07 5.24
N ARG A 405 12.57 9.24 5.56
CA ARG A 405 11.37 9.81 4.92
C ARG A 405 11.69 10.98 4.00
N ASP A 406 12.97 11.26 3.77
CA ASP A 406 13.45 12.32 2.90
C ASP A 406 14.42 11.74 1.87
N TRP A 407 14.01 11.74 0.59
CA TRP A 407 14.84 11.24 -0.49
C TRP A 407 16.15 12.00 -0.64
N HIS A 408 16.22 13.30 -0.31
CA HIS A 408 17.49 14.02 -0.36
C HIS A 408 18.51 13.42 0.62
N SER A 409 18.08 13.12 1.85
CA SER A 409 18.91 12.44 2.86
C SER A 409 19.32 11.03 2.44
N VAL A 410 18.37 10.22 1.94
CA VAL A 410 18.62 8.84 1.52
C VAL A 410 19.57 8.76 0.32
N ILE A 411 19.35 9.59 -0.71
CA ILE A 411 20.18 9.63 -1.92
C ILE A 411 21.57 10.17 -1.60
N GLY A 412 21.69 11.16 -0.70
CA GLY A 412 22.98 11.61 -0.17
C GLY A 412 23.76 10.48 0.49
N ALA A 413 23.11 9.65 1.30
CA ALA A 413 23.75 8.48 1.92
C ALA A 413 24.16 7.42 0.88
N MET A 414 23.27 7.09 -0.06
CA MET A 414 23.59 6.15 -1.14
C MET A 414 24.79 6.59 -1.97
N THR A 415 24.86 7.87 -2.34
CA THR A 415 25.92 8.38 -3.21
C THR A 415 27.28 8.47 -2.53
N THR A 416 27.30 8.74 -1.23
CA THR A 416 28.54 8.94 -0.46
C THR A 416 29.04 7.69 0.26
N GLN A 417 28.16 6.81 0.75
CA GLN A 417 28.51 5.71 1.65
C GLN A 417 28.55 4.33 0.97
N MET A 418 28.13 4.26 -0.30
CA MET A 418 28.00 3.02 -1.06
C MET A 418 29.07 2.88 -2.16
N ASP A 419 29.60 1.67 -2.30
CA ASP A 419 30.14 1.12 -3.54
C ASP A 419 29.06 0.23 -4.18
N PRO A 420 28.57 0.57 -5.39
CA PRO A 420 27.43 -0.10 -6.00
C PRO A 420 27.48 -1.63 -6.05
N VAL A 421 28.62 -2.23 -6.42
CA VAL A 421 28.73 -3.69 -6.57
C VAL A 421 28.92 -4.37 -5.21
N ARG A 422 29.78 -3.82 -4.33
CA ARG A 422 30.05 -4.42 -3.02
C ARG A 422 28.83 -4.39 -2.11
N ASP A 423 28.04 -3.32 -2.18
CA ASP A 423 27.03 -3.01 -1.17
C ASP A 423 25.59 -3.30 -1.61
N SER A 424 25.41 -3.83 -2.83
CA SER A 424 24.14 -4.37 -3.31
C SER A 424 24.04 -5.87 -3.02
N LEU A 425 22.90 -6.31 -2.50
CA LEU A 425 22.55 -7.72 -2.32
C LEU A 425 21.37 -8.06 -3.23
N LEU A 426 21.55 -9.01 -4.15
CA LEU A 426 20.47 -9.55 -4.97
C LEU A 426 20.10 -10.96 -4.51
N ILE A 427 18.80 -11.23 -4.37
CA ILE A 427 18.26 -12.56 -4.07
C ILE A 427 17.21 -12.88 -5.13
N GLU A 428 17.48 -13.89 -5.95
CA GLU A 428 16.58 -14.37 -7.00
C GLU A 428 15.59 -15.42 -6.47
N ASN A 429 14.53 -15.68 -7.24
CA ASN A 429 13.55 -16.75 -6.97
C ASN A 429 12.86 -16.63 -5.60
N THR A 430 12.50 -15.40 -5.23
CA THR A 430 11.76 -15.09 -4.02
C THR A 430 10.27 -14.89 -4.31
N PRO A 431 9.36 -15.10 -3.33
CA PRO A 431 7.94 -14.81 -3.51
C PRO A 431 7.71 -13.31 -3.77
N ILE A 432 6.94 -13.00 -4.81
CA ILE A 432 6.51 -11.64 -5.17
C ILE A 432 4.97 -11.63 -5.27
N ASP A 433 4.38 -10.44 -5.24
CA ASP A 433 2.96 -10.26 -5.53
C ASP A 433 2.62 -10.81 -6.92
N SER A 434 1.52 -11.58 -7.05
CA SER A 434 1.12 -12.13 -8.34
C SER A 434 0.79 -11.04 -9.36
N LEU A 435 0.40 -9.85 -8.87
CA LEU A 435 0.02 -8.68 -9.67
C LEU A 435 1.21 -7.86 -10.14
N ASP A 436 2.42 -8.20 -9.70
CA ASP A 436 3.61 -7.54 -10.17
C ASP A 436 4.01 -8.05 -11.56
N PHE A 437 3.47 -7.42 -12.61
CA PHE A 437 3.78 -7.75 -14.01
C PHE A 437 5.26 -7.56 -14.35
N ALA A 438 6.01 -6.78 -13.56
CA ALA A 438 7.45 -6.64 -13.76
C ALA A 438 8.23 -7.90 -13.36
N SER A 439 7.68 -8.75 -12.48
CA SER A 439 8.30 -10.03 -12.12
C SER A 439 8.44 -10.95 -13.35
N PRO A 440 9.51 -11.74 -13.47
CA PRO A 440 9.70 -12.63 -14.62
C PRO A 440 8.63 -13.72 -14.71
N VAL A 441 8.06 -14.16 -13.58
CA VAL A 441 7.05 -15.21 -13.48
C VAL A 441 6.00 -14.80 -12.44
N VAL A 442 4.72 -15.14 -12.67
CA VAL A 442 3.63 -14.85 -11.73
C VAL A 442 3.96 -15.37 -10.33
N GLY A 443 4.01 -14.45 -9.36
CA GLY A 443 4.27 -14.75 -7.95
C GLY A 443 5.73 -15.02 -7.60
N LEU A 444 6.67 -14.94 -8.54
CA LEU A 444 8.08 -15.24 -8.33
C LEU A 444 9.00 -14.24 -9.05
N GLY A 445 9.91 -13.63 -8.30
CA GLY A 445 10.88 -12.68 -8.84
C GLY A 445 12.06 -12.50 -7.91
N SER A 446 12.73 -11.36 -7.99
CA SER A 446 13.91 -11.08 -7.19
C SER A 446 13.72 -9.92 -6.21
N LYS A 447 14.66 -9.81 -5.27
CA LYS A 447 14.73 -8.76 -4.27
C LYS A 447 16.12 -8.15 -4.26
N MET A 448 16.19 -6.87 -3.94
CA MET A 448 17.43 -6.11 -3.81
C MET A 448 17.53 -5.40 -2.46
N GLY A 449 18.65 -5.64 -1.78
CA GLY A 449 19.08 -4.89 -0.62
C GLY A 449 20.17 -3.91 -0.99
N ILE A 450 20.06 -2.67 -0.55
CA ILE A 450 21.04 -1.59 -0.78
C ILE A 450 21.59 -1.18 0.58
N ASP A 451 22.86 -1.47 0.84
CA ASP A 451 23.54 -1.05 2.07
C ASP A 451 24.19 0.32 1.84
N ALA A 452 23.47 1.36 2.25
CA ALA A 452 23.93 2.75 2.26
C ALA A 452 24.45 3.17 3.65
N THR A 453 24.90 2.23 4.50
CA THR A 453 25.54 2.55 5.79
C THR A 453 27.02 2.93 5.64
N ILE A 454 27.57 3.66 6.60
CA ILE A 454 28.99 3.96 6.73
C ILE A 454 29.76 2.65 6.89
N LYS A 455 30.75 2.46 6.02
CA LYS A 455 31.54 1.23 5.97
C LYS A 455 32.68 1.25 6.99
N TRP A 456 32.81 0.16 7.73
CA TRP A 456 33.83 -0.03 8.75
C TRP A 456 35.08 -0.69 8.16
N PRO A 457 36.26 -0.63 8.82
CA PRO A 457 37.52 -1.11 8.25
C PRO A 457 37.48 -2.55 7.72
N ALA A 458 36.76 -3.46 8.39
CA ALA A 458 36.63 -4.85 7.93
C ALA A 458 35.84 -4.98 6.62
N GLU A 459 34.88 -4.09 6.35
CA GLU A 459 34.08 -4.06 5.11
C GLU A 459 34.88 -3.46 3.95
N LEU A 460 35.87 -2.62 4.27
CA LEU A 460 36.75 -1.97 3.31
C LEU A 460 38.04 -2.75 3.04
N ALA A 461 38.33 -3.82 3.78
CA ALA A 461 39.62 -4.53 3.74
C ALA A 461 40.05 -5.01 2.34
N ASN A 462 39.08 -5.29 1.46
CA ASN A 462 39.32 -5.70 0.06
C ASN A 462 39.01 -4.60 -0.96
N THR A 463 38.83 -3.35 -0.51
CA THR A 463 38.50 -2.21 -1.36
C THR A 463 39.76 -1.38 -1.63
N THR A 464 39.98 -1.03 -2.89
CA THR A 464 41.02 -0.06 -3.25
C THR A 464 40.45 1.35 -3.14
N GLU A 465 41.04 2.20 -2.30
CA GLU A 465 40.71 3.63 -2.27
C GLU A 465 41.01 4.29 -3.61
N LYS A 466 40.10 5.16 -4.07
CA LYS A 466 40.22 5.88 -5.34
C LYS A 466 39.98 7.35 -5.09
N ALA A 467 40.80 8.20 -5.71
CA ALA A 467 40.55 9.62 -5.73
C ALA A 467 39.28 9.89 -6.55
N PRO A 468 38.35 10.73 -6.06
CA PRO A 468 37.21 11.16 -6.86
C PRO A 468 37.71 11.90 -8.11
N LEU A 469 37.17 11.53 -9.27
CA LEU A 469 37.40 12.26 -10.51
C LEU A 469 36.33 13.32 -10.63
N ILE A 470 36.71 14.59 -10.51
CA ILE A 470 35.82 15.73 -10.73
C ILE A 470 36.56 16.71 -11.63
N ASN A 471 35.96 17.06 -12.77
CA ASN A 471 36.45 18.12 -13.66
C ASN A 471 35.48 19.32 -13.57
N PRO A 472 35.75 20.31 -12.71
CA PRO A 472 34.85 21.45 -12.51
C PRO A 472 34.81 22.40 -13.72
N GLU A 473 35.76 22.29 -14.66
CA GLU A 473 35.82 23.13 -15.86
C GLU A 473 34.94 22.61 -17.01
N PHE A 474 34.34 21.42 -16.87
CA PHE A 474 33.50 20.85 -17.91
C PHE A 474 32.15 21.57 -18.00
N ASP A 475 31.78 21.99 -19.21
CA ASP A 475 30.48 22.59 -19.49
C ASP A 475 29.40 21.48 -19.57
N ILE A 476 28.77 21.21 -18.43
CA ILE A 476 27.75 20.17 -18.28
C ILE A 476 26.54 20.46 -19.19
N GLU A 477 26.11 21.72 -19.32
CA GLU A 477 24.94 22.08 -20.12
C GLU A 477 25.19 21.82 -21.61
N ALA A 478 26.32 22.29 -22.14
CA ALA A 478 26.71 22.03 -23.52
C ALA A 478 26.88 20.51 -23.78
N GLY A 479 27.44 19.80 -22.81
CA GLY A 479 27.60 18.35 -22.86
C GLY A 479 26.26 17.59 -22.90
N LEU A 480 25.29 17.99 -22.07
CA LEU A 480 23.94 17.41 -22.08
C LEU A 480 23.21 17.69 -23.41
N ILE A 481 23.39 18.87 -24.00
CA ILE A 481 22.85 19.19 -25.33
C ILE A 481 23.46 18.26 -26.38
N ALA A 482 24.78 18.08 -26.37
CA ALA A 482 25.46 17.18 -27.30
C ALA A 482 25.02 15.72 -27.14
N LEU A 483 24.84 15.26 -25.89
CA LEU A 483 24.34 13.92 -25.59
C LEU A 483 22.94 13.68 -26.18
N ARG A 484 22.02 14.64 -26.03
CA ARG A 484 20.66 14.55 -26.60
C ARG A 484 20.66 14.61 -28.13
N GLN A 485 21.58 15.35 -28.74
CA GLN A 485 21.74 15.36 -30.20
C GLN A 485 22.26 14.01 -30.72
N GLN A 486 23.16 13.37 -29.97
CA GLN A 486 23.70 12.05 -30.31
C GLN A 486 22.68 10.93 -30.07
N PHE A 487 21.86 11.04 -29.03
CA PHE A 487 20.82 10.08 -28.66
C PHE A 487 19.44 10.76 -28.62
N PRO A 488 18.76 10.90 -29.78
CA PRO A 488 17.46 11.57 -29.88
C PRO A 488 16.34 10.93 -29.06
N ALA A 489 16.52 9.68 -28.60
CA ALA A 489 15.60 9.01 -27.70
C ALA A 489 15.56 9.67 -26.30
N ILE A 490 16.62 10.38 -25.89
CA ILE A 490 16.67 11.06 -24.60
C ILE A 490 15.72 12.26 -24.63
N ILE A 491 14.72 12.23 -23.76
CA ILE A 491 13.80 13.35 -23.52
C ILE A 491 14.46 14.31 -22.53
N ASP A 492 14.90 13.77 -21.39
CA ASP A 492 15.57 14.54 -20.36
C ASP A 492 16.67 13.74 -19.66
N CYS A 493 17.66 14.46 -19.13
CA CYS A 493 18.74 13.91 -18.33
C CYS A 493 19.01 14.90 -17.19
N TYR A 494 18.77 14.43 -15.97
CA TYR A 494 18.84 15.21 -14.74
C TYR A 494 19.94 14.68 -13.82
N LEU A 495 20.71 15.60 -13.25
CA LEU A 495 21.75 15.32 -12.25
C LEU A 495 21.25 15.87 -10.91
N PRO A 496 20.73 15.02 -10.00
CA PRO A 496 20.15 15.49 -8.74
C PRO A 496 21.19 16.21 -7.88
N PRO A 497 20.87 17.38 -7.28
CA PRO A 497 21.84 18.16 -6.50
C PRO A 497 22.26 17.48 -5.19
N GLU A 498 21.38 16.66 -4.60
CA GLU A 498 21.68 15.82 -3.44
C GLU A 498 22.67 14.68 -3.76
N ALA A 499 22.85 14.33 -5.03
CA ALA A 499 23.84 13.35 -5.45
C ALA A 499 25.22 14.01 -5.51
N VAL A 500 25.99 13.82 -4.44
CA VAL A 500 27.32 14.41 -4.26
C VAL A 500 28.20 14.12 -5.48
N ASP A 501 28.92 15.15 -5.94
CA ASP A 501 29.83 15.13 -7.09
C ASP A 501 29.19 14.69 -8.42
N HIS A 502 27.87 14.90 -8.59
CA HIS A 502 27.11 14.43 -9.75
C HIS A 502 27.21 12.91 -9.94
N SER A 503 27.29 12.16 -8.85
CA SER A 503 27.49 10.72 -8.88
C SER A 503 26.27 9.91 -9.32
N MET A 504 25.15 10.58 -9.63
CA MET A 504 23.90 10.00 -10.10
C MET A 504 23.33 10.79 -11.27
N ALA A 505 22.74 10.09 -12.24
CA ALA A 505 21.90 10.67 -13.28
C ALA A 505 20.56 9.93 -13.38
N ILE A 506 19.50 10.66 -13.68
CA ILE A 506 18.16 10.15 -13.95
C ILE A 506 17.78 10.59 -15.37
N VAL A 507 17.42 9.64 -16.22
CA VAL A 507 17.28 9.87 -17.66
C VAL A 507 15.93 9.34 -18.12
N SER A 508 15.10 10.20 -18.71
CA SER A 508 13.87 9.78 -19.36
C SER A 508 14.10 9.61 -20.86
N ILE A 509 13.56 8.52 -21.42
CA ILE A 509 13.69 8.20 -22.84
C ILE A 509 12.33 7.92 -23.47
N ASN A 510 12.20 8.23 -24.77
CA ASN A 510 11.13 7.70 -25.60
C ASN A 510 11.56 6.34 -26.17
N LYS A 511 11.38 5.28 -25.37
CA LYS A 511 11.79 3.93 -25.74
C LYS A 511 10.91 3.37 -26.84
N THR A 512 11.52 2.90 -27.92
CA THR A 512 10.83 2.33 -29.08
C THR A 512 11.22 0.88 -29.37
N VAL A 513 12.39 0.44 -28.90
CA VAL A 513 12.89 -0.92 -29.11
C VAL A 513 13.47 -1.55 -27.84
N ALA A 514 13.45 -2.88 -27.80
CA ALA A 514 14.08 -3.66 -26.74
C ALA A 514 15.58 -3.39 -26.64
N GLY A 515 16.10 -3.23 -25.43
CA GLY A 515 17.51 -2.98 -25.12
C GLY A 515 17.98 -1.53 -25.29
N GLU A 516 17.12 -0.63 -25.76
CA GLU A 516 17.48 0.79 -25.97
C GLU A 516 17.87 1.49 -24.66
N ALA A 517 17.20 1.20 -23.55
CA ALA A 517 17.53 1.75 -22.23
C ALA A 517 18.98 1.45 -21.83
N LEU A 518 19.45 0.21 -22.06
CA LEU A 518 20.83 -0.20 -21.77
C LEU A 518 21.86 0.52 -22.67
N GLN A 519 21.53 0.71 -23.94
CA GLN A 519 22.39 1.44 -24.88
C GLN A 519 22.55 2.90 -24.46
N VAL A 520 21.43 3.57 -24.15
CA VAL A 520 21.44 4.96 -23.68
C VAL A 520 22.14 5.08 -22.33
N MET A 521 21.89 4.18 -21.39
CA MET A 521 22.56 4.13 -20.08
C MET A 521 24.09 4.06 -20.23
N THR A 522 24.58 3.22 -21.15
CA THR A 522 26.02 3.11 -21.44
C THR A 522 26.59 4.44 -21.95
N ALA A 523 25.89 5.09 -22.88
CA ALA A 523 26.30 6.39 -23.41
C ALA A 523 26.27 7.50 -22.36
N VAL A 524 25.27 7.49 -21.48
CA VAL A 524 25.19 8.43 -20.34
C VAL A 524 26.40 8.26 -19.43
N TRP A 525 26.82 7.03 -19.11
CA TRP A 525 28.05 6.83 -18.33
C TRP A 525 29.31 7.29 -19.06
N GLU A 526 29.41 7.07 -20.37
CA GLU A 526 30.54 7.57 -21.17
C GLU A 526 30.60 9.11 -21.16
N PHE A 527 29.44 9.76 -21.23
CA PHE A 527 29.30 11.20 -21.05
C PHE A 527 29.74 11.66 -19.65
N LEU A 528 29.17 11.08 -18.59
CA LEU A 528 29.47 11.44 -17.20
C LEU A 528 30.95 11.24 -16.87
N ASN A 529 31.57 10.18 -17.40
CA ASN A 529 33.00 9.90 -17.21
C ASN A 529 33.93 11.05 -17.64
N GLN A 530 33.47 12.00 -18.46
CA GLN A 530 34.27 13.15 -18.90
C GLN A 530 34.50 14.17 -17.78
N PHE A 531 33.64 14.19 -16.76
CA PHE A 531 33.72 15.19 -15.69
C PHE A 531 33.42 14.68 -14.28
N THR A 532 32.88 13.48 -14.13
CA THR A 532 32.63 12.84 -12.83
C THR A 532 32.92 11.33 -12.88
N ASP A 533 32.99 10.67 -11.73
CA ASP A 533 32.97 9.21 -11.60
C ASP A 533 31.58 8.75 -11.13
N ALA A 534 30.58 8.89 -12.01
CA ALA A 534 29.19 8.60 -11.68
C ALA A 534 28.96 7.11 -11.42
N LYS A 535 28.37 6.85 -10.24
CA LYS A 535 28.07 5.53 -9.70
C LYS A 535 26.69 5.02 -10.14
N PHE A 536 25.72 5.92 -10.30
CA PHE A 536 24.31 5.57 -10.48
C PHE A 536 23.72 6.15 -11.77
N VAL A 537 22.97 5.34 -12.52
CA VAL A 537 22.11 5.83 -13.62
C VAL A 537 20.75 5.17 -13.51
N ILE A 538 19.67 5.95 -13.52
CA ILE A 538 18.29 5.45 -13.55
C ILE A 538 17.68 5.83 -14.89
N MET A 539 17.19 4.83 -15.62
CA MET A 539 16.49 5.01 -16.90
C MET A 539 14.97 4.92 -16.66
N CYS A 540 14.21 5.90 -17.14
CA CYS A 540 12.76 5.97 -17.04
C CYS A 540 12.13 6.22 -18.43
N ASP A 541 10.84 5.94 -18.60
CA ASP A 541 10.13 6.36 -19.81
C ASP A 541 9.75 7.85 -19.76
N GLY A 542 9.27 8.38 -20.88
CA GLY A 542 8.87 9.79 -21.02
C GLY A 542 7.68 10.25 -20.18
N ASP A 543 6.93 9.33 -19.56
CA ASP A 543 5.83 9.65 -18.65
C ASP A 543 6.28 9.88 -17.20
N VAL A 544 7.59 9.77 -16.93
CA VAL A 544 8.20 9.99 -15.61
C VAL A 544 8.89 11.35 -15.56
N ASN A 545 8.49 12.18 -14.61
CA ASN A 545 9.20 13.40 -14.25
C ASN A 545 10.49 13.07 -13.48
N VAL A 546 11.62 13.12 -14.17
CA VAL A 546 12.94 12.80 -13.61
C VAL A 546 13.42 13.72 -12.47
N ARG A 547 12.70 14.80 -12.17
CA ARG A 547 12.98 15.72 -11.05
C ARG A 547 12.11 15.47 -9.82
N ASP A 548 11.14 14.56 -9.91
CA ASP A 548 10.26 14.19 -8.80
C ASP A 548 10.60 12.76 -8.33
N TRP A 549 11.18 12.64 -7.14
CA TRP A 549 11.51 11.34 -6.57
C TRP A 549 10.30 10.43 -6.41
N ASN A 550 9.10 10.98 -6.20
CA ASN A 550 7.90 10.15 -6.14
C ASN A 550 7.64 9.43 -7.47
N ASP A 551 7.86 10.12 -8.58
CA ASP A 551 7.68 9.56 -9.93
C ASP A 551 8.78 8.54 -10.25
N VAL A 552 10.03 8.87 -9.92
CA VAL A 552 11.19 8.00 -10.15
C VAL A 552 11.09 6.71 -9.33
N ILE A 553 10.78 6.79 -8.04
CA ILE A 553 10.64 5.62 -7.17
C ILE A 553 9.42 4.78 -7.55
N TRP A 554 8.33 5.41 -7.97
CA TRP A 554 7.19 4.70 -8.54
C TRP A 554 7.60 3.89 -9.78
N ALA A 555 8.34 4.48 -10.71
CA ALA A 555 8.82 3.76 -11.89
C ALA A 555 9.77 2.60 -11.51
N VAL A 556 10.74 2.84 -10.63
CA VAL A 556 11.68 1.82 -10.13
C VAL A 556 10.93 0.64 -9.49
N THR A 557 9.91 0.91 -8.67
CA THR A 557 9.20 -0.14 -7.94
C THR A 557 8.13 -0.86 -8.77
N THR A 558 7.65 -0.27 -9.86
CA THR A 558 6.60 -0.85 -10.71
C THR A 558 7.12 -1.50 -11.98
N ARG A 559 8.22 -1.00 -12.56
CA ARG A 559 8.74 -1.46 -13.87
C ARG A 559 9.95 -2.37 -13.76
N MET A 560 10.45 -2.63 -12.55
CA MET A 560 11.63 -3.46 -12.34
C MET A 560 11.36 -4.77 -11.61
N ASP A 561 11.93 -5.85 -12.15
CA ASP A 561 12.44 -6.97 -11.36
C ASP A 561 13.93 -6.71 -11.07
N PRO A 562 14.35 -6.68 -9.78
CA PRO A 562 15.70 -6.26 -9.44
C PRO A 562 16.85 -7.03 -10.14
N SER A 563 16.69 -8.33 -10.40
CA SER A 563 17.72 -9.17 -11.01
C SER A 563 17.83 -8.98 -12.51
N ARG A 564 16.69 -8.78 -13.20
CA ARG A 564 16.65 -8.56 -14.65
C ARG A 564 17.10 -7.15 -15.03
N ASP A 565 16.63 -6.16 -14.26
CA ASP A 565 16.66 -4.76 -14.67
C ASP A 565 17.76 -3.94 -13.98
N THR A 566 18.62 -4.59 -13.21
CA THR A 566 19.79 -3.94 -12.60
C THR A 566 21.06 -4.33 -13.34
N VAL A 567 21.83 -3.32 -13.76
CA VAL A 567 23.15 -3.49 -14.36
C VAL A 567 24.20 -3.21 -13.31
N LEU A 568 25.10 -4.16 -13.06
CA LEU A 568 26.23 -4.01 -12.14
C LEU A 568 27.55 -4.03 -12.93
N ILE A 569 28.35 -2.98 -12.81
CA ILE A 569 29.66 -2.87 -13.46
C ILE A 569 30.74 -2.83 -12.38
N ALA A 570 31.62 -3.83 -12.38
CA ALA A 570 32.73 -3.92 -11.44
C ALA A 570 33.68 -2.71 -11.57
N ALA A 571 34.25 -2.31 -10.44
CA ALA A 571 35.19 -1.21 -10.40
C ALA A 571 36.46 -1.54 -11.22
N THR A 572 37.03 -0.55 -11.91
CA THR A 572 38.32 -0.71 -12.63
C THR A 572 39.46 -0.06 -11.85
N ALA A 573 40.69 -0.09 -12.35
CA ALA A 573 41.81 0.60 -11.69
C ALA A 573 41.59 2.12 -11.57
N SER A 574 40.81 2.73 -12.48
CA SER A 574 40.63 4.19 -12.56
C SER A 574 39.20 4.67 -12.27
N ARG A 575 38.23 3.77 -12.12
CA ARG A 575 36.80 4.11 -11.95
C ARG A 575 36.15 3.30 -10.84
N CYS A 576 35.21 3.90 -10.12
CA CYS A 576 34.35 3.23 -9.14
C CYS A 576 33.48 2.14 -9.79
N SER A 577 32.89 1.26 -8.98
CA SER A 577 31.87 0.36 -9.48
C SER A 577 30.58 1.15 -9.77
N LYS A 578 29.74 0.63 -10.66
CA LYS A 578 28.53 1.32 -11.12
C LYS A 578 27.31 0.43 -11.01
N ILE A 579 26.16 1.05 -10.80
CA ILE A 579 24.86 0.43 -10.86
C ILE A 579 23.90 1.23 -11.73
N GLY A 580 23.23 0.53 -12.64
CA GLY A 580 22.21 1.07 -13.50
C GLY A 580 20.87 0.44 -13.19
N PHE A 581 19.81 1.25 -13.12
CA PHE A 581 18.44 0.78 -12.99
C PHE A 581 17.70 1.05 -14.30
N ASP A 582 17.22 -0.01 -14.95
CA ASP A 582 16.32 0.09 -16.08
C ASP A 582 14.87 0.09 -15.57
N ALA A 583 14.36 1.25 -15.18
CA ALA A 583 12.97 1.46 -14.79
C ALA A 583 12.08 1.85 -15.98
N THR A 584 12.44 1.47 -17.22
CA THR A 584 11.56 1.67 -18.38
C THR A 584 10.58 0.51 -18.56
N ASN A 585 9.52 0.72 -19.34
CA ASN A 585 8.66 -0.34 -19.83
C ASN A 585 9.48 -1.41 -20.59
N LYS A 586 9.07 -2.67 -20.45
CA LYS A 586 9.72 -3.79 -21.12
C LYS A 586 9.00 -4.15 -22.40
N LEU A 587 9.75 -4.21 -23.50
CA LEU A 587 9.25 -4.41 -24.85
C LEU A 587 9.83 -5.69 -25.45
N GLY A 588 9.00 -6.41 -26.21
CA GLY A 588 9.42 -7.56 -27.01
C GLY A 588 10.20 -8.59 -26.19
N ALA A 589 11.47 -8.82 -26.54
CA ALA A 589 12.30 -9.85 -25.93
C ALA A 589 12.76 -9.55 -24.48
N GLU A 590 12.48 -8.37 -23.92
CA GLU A 590 12.85 -8.02 -22.54
C GLU A 590 11.97 -8.72 -21.50
N THR A 591 10.77 -9.17 -21.87
CA THR A 591 9.83 -9.84 -20.97
C THR A 591 9.06 -10.94 -21.69
N GLN A 592 8.59 -11.93 -20.92
CA GLN A 592 7.62 -12.94 -21.38
C GLN A 592 6.23 -12.73 -20.76
N ARG A 593 6.10 -11.76 -19.86
CA ARG A 593 4.84 -11.33 -19.24
C ARG A 593 4.10 -10.36 -20.14
N GLU A 594 2.77 -10.33 -20.01
CA GLU A 594 2.01 -9.17 -20.47
C GLU A 594 2.44 -7.95 -19.65
N TRP A 595 2.72 -6.83 -20.32
CA TRP A 595 3.17 -5.63 -19.64
C TRP A 595 1.97 -4.78 -19.21
N GLY A 596 2.02 -4.23 -18.00
CA GLY A 596 0.92 -3.45 -17.45
C GLY A 596 0.62 -2.20 -18.29
N THR A 597 -0.68 -1.87 -18.38
CA THR A 597 -1.13 -0.61 -18.99
C THR A 597 -1.36 0.44 -17.88
N PRO A 598 -0.73 1.62 -17.92
CA PRO A 598 -0.97 2.67 -16.93
C PRO A 598 -2.43 3.13 -16.92
N ILE A 599 -2.93 3.47 -15.74
CA ILE A 599 -4.27 4.06 -15.58
C ILE A 599 -4.25 5.49 -16.10
N VAL A 600 -5.22 5.83 -16.95
CA VAL A 600 -5.43 7.19 -17.47
C VAL A 600 -6.86 7.62 -17.15
N LYS A 601 -7.01 8.85 -16.65
CA LYS A 601 -8.32 9.45 -16.37
C LYS A 601 -9.02 9.83 -17.68
N ASP A 602 -10.35 9.68 -17.74
CA ASP A 602 -11.13 10.17 -18.87
C ASP A 602 -11.08 11.72 -18.93
N PRO A 603 -10.55 12.32 -20.01
CA PRO A 603 -10.46 13.78 -20.15
C PRO A 603 -11.81 14.50 -20.06
N GLN A 604 -12.92 13.85 -20.45
CA GLN A 604 -14.26 14.43 -20.35
C GLN A 604 -14.74 14.51 -18.90
N ILE A 605 -14.46 13.47 -18.11
CA ILE A 605 -14.75 13.46 -16.66
C ILE A 605 -13.91 14.54 -15.98
N VAL A 606 -12.61 14.60 -16.27
CA VAL A 606 -11.72 15.65 -15.74
C VAL A 606 -12.26 17.05 -16.03
N ALA A 607 -12.61 17.34 -17.30
CA ALA A 607 -13.13 18.65 -17.70
C ALA A 607 -14.48 18.98 -17.04
N ARG A 608 -15.35 17.97 -16.83
CA ARG A 608 -16.60 18.14 -16.10
C ARG A 608 -16.37 18.47 -14.64
N ILE A 609 -15.44 17.77 -13.98
CA ILE A 609 -15.07 18.06 -12.58
C ILE A 609 -14.43 19.45 -12.48
N ASP A 610 -13.58 19.85 -13.41
CA ASP A 610 -13.01 21.21 -13.47
C ASP A 610 -14.10 22.29 -13.46
N ALA A 611 -15.14 22.10 -14.27
CA ALA A 611 -16.24 23.05 -14.39
C ALA A 611 -17.09 23.20 -13.11
N MET A 612 -17.13 22.17 -12.26
CA MET A 612 -17.93 22.17 -11.02
C MET A 612 -17.10 22.27 -9.73
N TRP A 613 -15.77 22.18 -9.79
CA TRP A 613 -14.90 22.05 -8.60
C TRP A 613 -15.16 23.13 -7.54
N SER A 614 -15.28 24.39 -7.98
CA SER A 614 -15.55 25.53 -7.08
C SER A 614 -16.90 25.44 -6.38
N GLN A 615 -17.87 24.72 -6.94
CA GLN A 615 -19.20 24.53 -6.37
C GLN A 615 -19.23 23.42 -5.31
N LEU A 616 -18.28 22.49 -5.36
CA LEU A 616 -18.18 21.38 -4.41
C LEU A 616 -17.80 21.85 -2.99
N ALA A 617 -17.30 23.08 -2.87
CA ALA A 617 -16.91 23.71 -1.60
C ALA A 617 -15.91 22.88 -0.77
N ILE A 618 -15.08 22.07 -1.43
CA ILE A 618 -13.98 21.34 -0.80
C ILE A 618 -12.89 22.37 -0.47
N ALA A 619 -12.62 22.57 0.82
CA ALA A 619 -11.61 23.52 1.26
C ALA A 619 -10.22 23.07 0.76
N ASN A 620 -9.55 23.93 -0.02
CA ASN A 620 -8.15 23.77 -0.34
C ASN A 620 -7.34 24.24 0.88
N GLU A 621 -7.12 23.39 1.88
CA GLU A 621 -6.06 23.67 2.84
C GLU A 621 -4.73 23.40 2.16
N SER A 622 -4.15 24.45 1.58
CA SER A 622 -2.74 24.49 1.22
C SER A 622 -1.91 24.40 2.51
N HIS A 623 -1.75 23.21 3.06
CA HIS A 623 -0.66 22.98 4.00
C HIS A 623 0.62 22.90 3.17
N SER A 624 1.37 23.99 3.17
CA SER A 624 2.79 23.94 2.85
C SER A 624 3.40 22.87 3.74
N LEU A 625 3.86 21.78 3.13
CA LEU A 625 4.77 20.85 3.77
C LEU A 625 6.10 21.60 3.92
N ASP A 626 6.24 22.34 5.02
CA ASP A 626 7.52 22.81 5.54
C ASP A 626 8.21 21.70 6.35
#